data_AF-A0A016SWK5-F1
#
_entry.id   AF-A0A016SWK5-F1
#
_cell.length_a   1.000
_cell.length_b   1.000
_cell.length_c   1.000
_cell.angle_alpha   90.00
_cell.angle_beta   90.00
_cell.angle_gamma   90.00
#
_symmetry.space_group_name_H-M   'P 1'
#
loop_
_entity.id
_entity.type
_entity.pdbx_description
1 polymer ?
#
loop_
_entity_poly.entity_id
_entity_poly.type
_entity_poly.pdbx_seq_one_letter_code
_entity_poly.pdbx_strand_id
1 'polypeptide(L)'
;MRPARSDVSNLAVKMDLLDKISYEDKELLKRSWSVLDKNINDTAYCIFDMIFCQSPDTKQLFPFMKIKAIGDTKRSREMEFHALRFMQVLESVVKAIDNPASLDPLCDNLGRVHGKLTDSRGFKPHHWGVFIECTLFHFRRVLSMDHYFNNMITLDRTIILWRTVLRILIKRMKVGLATDLKNRQANKDIDEHASTSGQNSPVEDINIPHSVTLPAINGNDRVYEKTRAESSGLFRPLCDFAKRRVFRKPTISAGDSSRQNQ
;
A
#
# COMPACT_ATOMS: atom_id res chain seq x y z
N MET A 1 12.73 21.10 38.65
CA MET A 1 11.62 20.95 37.67
C MET A 1 11.75 19.55 37.06
N ARG A 2 10.89 18.59 37.45
CA ARG A 2 10.88 17.24 36.85
C ARG A 2 9.97 17.28 35.61
N PRO A 3 10.37 16.71 34.46
CA PRO A 3 9.48 16.64 33.30
C PRO A 3 8.28 15.72 33.61
N ALA A 4 7.12 16.05 33.04
CA ALA A 4 5.87 15.33 33.25
C ALA A 4 5.98 13.88 32.74
N ARG A 5 5.39 12.95 33.49
CA ARG A 5 5.43 11.50 33.24
C ARG A 5 4.85 11.10 31.85
N SER A 6 4.05 11.99 31.24
CA SER A 6 3.49 11.87 29.89
C SER A 6 4.47 12.21 28.75
N ASP A 7 5.49 13.03 29.02
CA ASP A 7 6.48 13.41 28.01
C ASP A 7 7.58 12.35 27.89
N VAL A 8 7.88 11.68 29.00
CA VAL A 8 8.83 10.54 29.02
C VAL A 8 8.24 9.32 28.30
N SER A 9 6.93 9.10 28.38
CA SER A 9 6.26 8.01 27.65
C SER A 9 6.19 8.28 26.15
N ASN A 10 6.05 9.53 25.71
CA ASN A 10 6.07 9.89 24.30
C ASN A 10 7.47 9.83 23.67
N LEU A 11 8.54 10.14 24.42
CA LEU A 11 9.91 9.98 23.93
C LEU A 11 10.32 8.51 23.78
N ALA A 12 9.91 7.64 24.70
CA ALA A 12 10.21 6.21 24.65
C ALA A 12 9.47 5.46 23.51
N VAL A 13 8.36 6.01 23.01
CA VAL A 13 7.58 5.48 21.88
C VAL A 13 8.23 5.81 20.53
N LYS A 14 9.18 6.75 20.49
CA LYS A 14 9.88 7.20 19.29
C LYS A 14 11.13 6.40 18.93
N MET A 15 11.45 5.34 19.68
CA MET A 15 12.53 4.42 19.28
C MET A 15 11.98 3.53 18.16
N ASP A 16 12.34 3.81 16.91
CA ASP A 16 11.84 3.06 15.76
C ASP A 16 12.20 1.57 15.96
N LEU A 17 11.23 0.68 15.79
CA LEU A 17 11.48 -0.74 15.92
C LEU A 17 12.45 -1.23 14.84
N LEU A 18 12.60 -0.49 13.73
CA LEU A 18 13.63 -0.73 12.72
C LEU A 18 15.03 -0.33 13.22
N ASP A 19 15.17 0.61 14.15
CA ASP A 19 16.46 0.97 14.76
C ASP A 19 17.02 -0.14 15.64
N LYS A 20 16.15 -1.04 16.12
CA LYS A 20 16.51 -2.18 16.96
C LYS A 20 17.01 -3.39 16.16
N ILE A 21 16.91 -3.36 14.82
CA ILE A 21 17.47 -4.40 13.97
C ILE A 21 19.00 -4.23 13.96
N SER A 22 19.74 -5.30 14.23
CA SER A 22 21.21 -5.24 14.28
C SER A 22 21.78 -4.85 12.92
N TYR A 23 23.02 -4.33 12.90
CA TYR A 23 23.69 -3.99 11.65
C TYR A 23 23.79 -5.20 10.72
N GLU A 24 24.14 -6.38 11.25
CA GLU A 24 24.25 -7.62 10.50
C GLU A 24 22.91 -8.04 9.89
N ASP A 25 21.81 -7.87 10.64
CA ASP A 25 20.46 -8.16 10.16
C ASP A 25 20.00 -7.16 9.09
N LYS A 26 20.39 -5.87 9.20
CA LYS A 26 20.15 -4.87 8.16
C LYS A 26 20.88 -5.22 6.86
N GLU A 27 22.15 -5.65 6.96
CA GLU A 27 22.92 -6.09 5.80
C GLU A 27 22.34 -7.38 5.18
N LEU A 28 21.84 -8.30 6.01
CA LEU A 28 21.14 -9.50 5.53
C LEU A 28 19.84 -9.15 4.78
N LEU A 29 19.08 -8.16 5.27
CA LEU A 29 17.90 -7.63 4.58
C LEU A 29 18.25 -6.97 3.24
N LYS A 30 19.29 -6.14 3.19
CA LYS A 30 19.77 -5.53 1.94
C LYS A 30 20.23 -6.58 0.92
N ARG A 31 20.99 -7.59 1.36
CA ARG A 31 21.44 -8.70 0.51
C ARG A 31 20.26 -9.52 -0.01
N SER A 32 19.31 -9.90 0.84
CA SER A 32 18.14 -10.67 0.43
C SER A 32 17.26 -9.89 -0.55
N TRP A 33 17.11 -8.57 -0.35
CA TRP A 33 16.42 -7.71 -1.31
C TRP A 33 17.08 -7.71 -2.69
N SER A 34 18.42 -7.69 -2.76
CA SER A 34 19.14 -7.75 -4.04
C SER A 34 18.89 -9.03 -4.84
N VAL A 35 18.55 -10.13 -4.16
CA VAL A 35 18.14 -11.39 -4.79
C VAL A 35 16.69 -11.30 -5.25
N LEU A 36 15.79 -10.84 -4.38
CA LEU A 36 14.36 -10.69 -4.67
C LEU A 36 14.11 -9.73 -5.84
N ASP A 37 14.89 -8.65 -5.96
CA ASP A 37 14.73 -7.63 -7.01
C ASP A 37 14.95 -8.19 -8.43
N LYS A 38 15.73 -9.26 -8.58
CA LYS A 38 15.99 -9.90 -9.88
C LYS A 38 14.72 -10.47 -10.52
N ASN A 39 13.79 -10.98 -9.71
CA ASN A 39 12.55 -11.64 -10.16
C ASN A 39 11.29 -10.94 -9.61
N ILE A 40 11.40 -9.64 -9.35
CA ILE A 40 10.41 -8.88 -8.58
C ILE A 40 9.02 -8.82 -9.23
N ASN A 41 8.93 -8.71 -10.56
CA ASN A 41 7.65 -8.64 -11.26
C ASN A 41 6.86 -9.95 -11.09
N ASP A 42 7.56 -11.07 -11.28
CA ASP A 42 6.98 -12.41 -11.12
C ASP A 42 6.57 -12.67 -9.66
N THR A 43 7.49 -12.35 -8.74
CA THR A 43 7.28 -12.49 -7.30
C THR A 43 6.07 -11.67 -6.83
N ALA A 44 5.98 -10.40 -7.26
CA ALA A 44 4.87 -9.51 -6.92
C ALA A 44 3.54 -10.06 -7.41
N TYR A 45 3.49 -10.49 -8.68
CA TYR A 45 2.29 -11.05 -9.27
C TYR A 45 1.84 -12.30 -8.50
N CYS A 46 2.75 -13.24 -8.23
CA CYS A 46 2.44 -14.46 -7.50
C CYS A 46 1.94 -14.19 -6.07
N ILE A 47 2.48 -13.19 -5.38
CA ILE A 47 1.99 -12.78 -4.05
C ILE A 47 0.51 -12.37 -4.14
N PHE A 48 0.16 -11.49 -5.07
CA PHE A 48 -1.23 -11.03 -5.21
C PHE A 48 -2.18 -12.12 -5.70
N ASP A 49 -1.71 -12.98 -6.61
CA ASP A 49 -2.45 -14.16 -7.05
C ASP A 49 -2.78 -15.07 -5.85
N MET A 50 -1.79 -15.36 -5.00
CA MET A 50 -1.99 -16.15 -3.79
C MET A 50 -2.93 -15.45 -2.79
N ILE A 51 -2.81 -14.13 -2.59
CA ILE A 51 -3.73 -13.38 -1.71
C ILE A 51 -5.18 -13.55 -2.17
N PHE A 52 -5.44 -13.44 -3.48
CA PHE A 52 -6.79 -13.58 -4.03
C PHE A 52 -7.33 -15.01 -4.04
N CYS A 53 -6.44 -16.01 -4.03
CA CYS A 53 -6.83 -17.40 -3.80
C CYS A 53 -7.15 -17.68 -2.33
N GLN A 54 -6.33 -17.18 -1.40
CA GLN A 54 -6.46 -17.45 0.04
C GLN A 54 -7.57 -16.62 0.70
N SER A 55 -7.83 -15.42 0.19
CA SER A 55 -8.84 -14.49 0.73
C SER A 55 -9.60 -13.82 -0.43
N PRO A 56 -10.55 -14.54 -1.08
CA PRO A 56 -11.24 -14.04 -2.26
C PRO A 56 -12.05 -12.75 -2.03
N ASP A 57 -12.49 -12.50 -0.79
CA ASP A 57 -13.14 -11.25 -0.37
C ASP A 57 -12.25 -10.01 -0.61
N THR A 58 -10.91 -10.18 -0.56
CA THR A 58 -9.93 -9.12 -0.82
C THR A 58 -10.10 -8.51 -2.22
N LYS A 59 -10.67 -9.26 -3.17
CA LYS A 59 -10.92 -8.79 -4.55
C LYS A 59 -11.79 -7.53 -4.60
N GLN A 60 -12.74 -7.38 -3.66
CA GLN A 60 -13.65 -6.22 -3.61
C GLN A 60 -12.91 -4.89 -3.33
N LEU A 61 -11.73 -4.97 -2.73
CA LEU A 61 -10.85 -3.83 -2.47
C LEU A 61 -10.24 -3.27 -3.75
N PHE A 62 -10.23 -4.05 -4.85
CA PHE A 62 -9.58 -3.74 -6.11
C PHE A 62 -10.56 -3.75 -7.30
N PRO A 63 -11.57 -2.88 -7.32
CA PRO A 63 -12.63 -2.87 -8.35
C PRO A 63 -12.11 -2.60 -9.76
N PHE A 64 -10.97 -1.92 -9.87
CA PHE A 64 -10.34 -1.56 -11.14
C PHE A 64 -9.49 -2.71 -11.70
N MET A 65 -9.29 -3.77 -10.92
CA MET A 65 -8.49 -4.91 -11.33
C MET A 65 -9.38 -5.88 -12.09
N LYS A 66 -9.06 -6.09 -13.38
CA LYS A 66 -9.68 -7.17 -14.14
C LYS A 66 -9.12 -8.48 -13.61
N ILE A 67 -9.92 -9.16 -12.79
CA ILE A 67 -9.58 -10.47 -12.24
C ILE A 67 -9.91 -11.51 -13.31
N LYS A 68 -8.95 -12.39 -13.56
CA LYS A 68 -9.04 -13.43 -14.58
C LYS A 68 -10.35 -14.20 -14.49
N ALA A 69 -10.99 -14.42 -15.64
CA ALA A 69 -12.03 -15.43 -15.77
C ALA A 69 -11.42 -16.84 -15.66
N ILE A 70 -12.24 -17.82 -15.29
CA ILE A 70 -11.83 -19.23 -15.27
C ILE A 70 -11.34 -19.61 -16.68
N GLY A 71 -10.09 -20.11 -16.77
CA GLY A 71 -9.45 -20.49 -18.05
C GLY A 71 -8.52 -19.43 -18.66
N ASP A 72 -8.45 -18.21 -18.10
CA ASP A 72 -7.53 -17.18 -18.61
C ASP A 72 -6.09 -17.37 -18.09
N THR A 73 -5.18 -17.69 -19.01
CA THR A 73 -3.76 -17.85 -18.71
C THR A 73 -3.02 -16.51 -18.64
N LYS A 74 -3.56 -15.42 -19.19
CA LYS A 74 -2.85 -14.13 -19.33
C LYS A 74 -2.88 -13.28 -18.06
N ARG A 75 -1.70 -12.87 -17.58
CA ARG A 75 -1.56 -11.99 -16.41
C ARG A 75 -2.36 -10.69 -16.56
N SER A 76 -3.11 -10.34 -15.52
CA SER A 76 -3.81 -9.05 -15.42
C SER A 76 -2.79 -7.91 -15.30
N ARG A 77 -2.82 -6.95 -16.23
CA ARG A 77 -1.90 -5.80 -16.24
C ARG A 77 -2.13 -4.89 -15.05
N GLU A 78 -3.39 -4.72 -14.65
CA GLU A 78 -3.79 -3.93 -13.50
C GLU A 78 -3.29 -4.58 -12.21
N MET A 79 -3.33 -5.92 -12.12
CA MET A 79 -2.76 -6.66 -11.00
C MET A 79 -1.24 -6.52 -10.95
N GLU A 80 -0.55 -6.71 -12.08
CA GLU A 80 0.90 -6.56 -12.15
C GLU A 80 1.34 -5.16 -11.72
N PHE A 81 0.65 -4.11 -12.21
CA PHE A 81 0.94 -2.73 -11.83
C PHE A 81 0.75 -2.50 -10.32
N HIS A 82 -0.36 -2.97 -9.76
CA HIS A 82 -0.63 -2.79 -8.33
C HIS A 82 0.36 -3.57 -7.47
N ALA A 83 0.67 -4.81 -7.85
CA ALA A 83 1.64 -5.65 -7.16
C ALA A 83 3.03 -5.02 -7.15
N LEU A 84 3.45 -4.36 -8.24
CA LEU A 84 4.71 -3.64 -8.29
C LEU A 84 4.75 -2.41 -7.38
N ARG A 85 3.65 -1.67 -7.27
CA ARG A 85 3.58 -0.55 -6.31
C ARG A 85 3.80 -1.03 -4.88
N PHE A 86 3.28 -2.20 -4.55
CA PHE A 86 3.57 -2.82 -3.26
C PHE A 86 5.07 -3.13 -3.09
N MET A 87 5.72 -3.74 -4.09
CA MET A 87 7.16 -4.02 -4.00
C MET A 87 8.01 -2.74 -3.87
N GLN A 88 7.59 -1.62 -4.45
CA GLN A 88 8.24 -0.32 -4.28
C GLN A 88 8.19 0.20 -2.85
N VAL A 89 7.12 -0.10 -2.10
CA VAL A 89 7.04 0.21 -0.67
C VAL A 89 8.12 -0.57 0.09
N LEU A 90 8.25 -1.87 -0.17
CA LEU A 90 9.31 -2.67 0.46
C LEU A 90 10.71 -2.20 0.08
N GLU A 91 10.93 -1.84 -1.19
CA GLU A 91 12.18 -1.24 -1.64
C GLU A 91 12.52 0.03 -0.85
N SER A 92 11.51 0.89 -0.62
CA SER A 92 11.67 2.11 0.15
C SER A 92 12.07 1.81 1.60
N VAL A 93 11.48 0.76 2.20
CA VAL A 93 11.83 0.31 3.55
C VAL A 93 13.29 -0.16 3.61
N VAL A 94 13.76 -0.95 2.64
CA VAL A 94 15.15 -1.41 2.58
C VAL A 94 16.11 -0.24 2.42
N LYS A 95 15.78 0.74 1.56
CA LYS A 95 16.62 1.95 1.35
C LYS A 95 16.67 2.85 2.58
N ALA A 96 15.60 2.89 3.36
CA ALA A 96 15.48 3.72 4.56
C ALA A 96 15.85 2.98 5.85
N ILE A 97 16.34 1.73 5.78
CA ILE A 97 16.53 0.89 6.98
C ILE A 97 17.56 1.47 7.98
N ASP A 98 18.46 2.32 7.51
CA ASP A 98 19.45 3.02 8.33
C ASP A 98 18.94 4.38 8.84
N ASN A 99 17.84 4.91 8.27
CA ASN A 99 17.17 6.13 8.71
C ASN A 99 15.64 5.96 8.58
N PRO A 100 15.03 5.17 9.47
CA PRO A 100 13.67 4.70 9.25
C PRO A 100 12.61 5.77 9.55
N ALA A 101 12.96 6.87 10.21
CA ALA A 101 12.09 8.04 10.37
C ALA A 101 11.62 8.62 9.02
N SER A 102 12.44 8.49 7.96
CA SER A 102 12.08 8.94 6.61
C SER A 102 10.85 8.22 6.01
N LEU A 103 10.44 7.07 6.57
CA LEU A 103 9.27 6.32 6.13
C LEU A 103 7.95 6.82 6.73
N ASP A 104 7.98 7.75 7.71
CA ASP A 104 6.77 8.20 8.40
C ASP A 104 5.70 8.75 7.44
N PRO A 105 6.03 9.69 6.53
CA PRO A 105 5.03 10.22 5.59
C PRO A 105 4.45 9.14 4.66
N LEU A 106 5.28 8.19 4.23
CA LEU A 106 4.85 7.08 3.38
C LEU A 106 3.87 6.17 4.11
N CYS A 107 4.24 5.72 5.31
CA CYS A 107 3.43 4.81 6.12
C CYS A 107 2.11 5.45 6.52
N ASP A 108 2.14 6.71 6.94
CA ASP A 108 0.98 7.49 7.35
C ASP A 108 -0.01 7.66 6.18
N ASN A 109 0.47 8.02 4.99
CA ASN A 109 -0.39 8.13 3.81
C ASN A 109 -0.98 6.78 3.40
N LEU A 110 -0.18 5.71 3.37
CA LEU A 110 -0.67 4.36 3.07
C LEU A 110 -1.69 3.89 4.11
N GLY A 111 -1.47 4.23 5.38
CA GLY A 111 -2.41 3.99 6.47
C GLY A 111 -3.76 4.63 6.22
N ARG A 112 -3.78 5.93 5.87
CA ARG A 112 -5.01 6.63 5.52
C ARG A 112 -5.75 5.98 4.37
N VAL A 113 -5.04 5.56 3.31
CA VAL A 113 -5.64 4.84 2.17
C VAL A 113 -6.39 3.59 2.65
N HIS A 114 -5.81 2.80 3.55
CA HIS A 114 -6.47 1.63 4.12
C HIS A 114 -7.63 1.98 5.08
N GLY A 115 -7.55 3.12 5.77
CA GLY A 115 -8.68 3.70 6.51
C GLY A 115 -9.88 3.93 5.59
N LYS A 116 -9.69 4.58 4.44
CA LYS A 116 -10.76 4.78 3.45
C LYS A 116 -11.34 3.46 2.94
N LEU A 117 -10.50 2.44 2.74
CA LEU A 117 -10.93 1.12 2.28
C LEU A 117 -11.72 0.35 3.34
N THR A 118 -11.52 0.62 4.62
CA THR A 118 -12.30 0.03 5.72
C THR A 118 -13.77 0.39 5.56
N ASP A 119 -14.07 1.68 5.46
CA ASP A 119 -15.44 2.18 5.33
C ASP A 119 -16.05 1.88 3.96
N SER A 120 -15.29 2.08 2.87
CA SER A 120 -15.86 2.01 1.51
C SER A 120 -15.93 0.60 0.93
N ARG A 121 -15.08 -0.32 1.38
CA ARG A 121 -14.89 -1.65 0.74
C ARG A 121 -14.67 -2.79 1.73
N GLY A 122 -14.84 -2.54 3.04
CA GLY A 122 -14.74 -3.58 4.06
C GLY A 122 -13.33 -4.15 4.22
N PHE A 123 -12.28 -3.32 4.11
CA PHE A 123 -10.95 -3.71 4.54
C PHE A 123 -10.96 -4.10 6.03
N LYS A 124 -10.30 -5.19 6.39
CA LYS A 124 -10.36 -5.78 7.73
C LYS A 124 -8.97 -6.15 8.24
N PRO A 125 -8.79 -6.27 9.57
CA PRO A 125 -7.49 -6.60 10.15
C PRO A 125 -6.87 -7.93 9.67
N HIS A 126 -7.68 -8.92 9.28
CA HIS A 126 -7.19 -10.22 8.81
C HIS A 126 -6.44 -10.13 7.48
N HIS A 127 -6.80 -9.17 6.60
CA HIS A 127 -6.13 -8.94 5.33
C HIS A 127 -4.63 -8.67 5.51
N TRP A 128 -4.23 -8.00 6.59
CA TRP A 128 -2.81 -7.81 6.93
C TRP A 128 -2.07 -9.13 7.13
N GLY A 129 -2.71 -10.09 7.81
CA GLY A 129 -2.13 -11.39 8.09
C GLY A 129 -1.94 -12.19 6.80
N VAL A 130 -2.99 -12.29 5.97
CA VAL A 130 -2.94 -12.97 4.66
C VAL A 130 -1.81 -12.41 3.82
N PHE A 131 -1.71 -11.07 3.76
CA PHE A 131 -0.68 -10.38 3.01
C PHE A 131 0.75 -10.70 3.51
N ILE A 132 0.97 -10.73 4.83
CA ILE A 132 2.28 -11.14 5.41
C ILE A 132 2.64 -12.55 4.98
N GLU A 133 1.72 -13.52 5.17
CA GLU A 133 2.02 -14.93 4.90
C GLU A 133 2.31 -15.18 3.41
N CYS A 134 1.50 -14.61 2.51
CA CYS A 134 1.71 -14.75 1.07
C CYS A 134 3.07 -14.14 0.64
N THR A 135 3.43 -12.98 1.20
CA THR A 135 4.71 -12.33 0.92
C THR A 135 5.88 -13.21 1.37
N LEU A 136 5.84 -13.71 2.61
CA LEU A 136 6.93 -14.53 3.17
C LEU A 136 7.06 -15.88 2.48
N PHE A 137 5.94 -16.48 2.05
CA PHE A 137 5.96 -17.71 1.24
C PHE A 137 6.78 -17.51 -0.04
N HIS A 138 6.46 -16.46 -0.81
CA HIS A 138 7.15 -16.21 -2.07
C HIS A 138 8.58 -15.73 -1.87
N PHE A 139 8.87 -14.97 -0.81
CA PHE A 139 10.24 -14.57 -0.48
C PHE A 139 11.09 -15.79 -0.16
N ARG A 140 10.58 -16.73 0.66
CA ARG A 140 11.27 -17.98 0.96
C ARG A 140 11.56 -18.76 -0.32
N ARG A 141 10.56 -18.90 -1.20
CA ARG A 141 10.71 -19.63 -2.47
C ARG A 141 11.80 -19.05 -3.37
N VAL A 142 11.87 -17.72 -3.49
CA VAL A 142 12.89 -17.07 -4.34
C VAL A 142 14.26 -17.16 -3.70
N LEU A 143 14.36 -16.89 -2.39
CA LEU A 143 15.63 -16.92 -1.67
C LEU A 143 16.22 -18.33 -1.58
N SER A 144 15.40 -19.38 -1.44
CA SER A 144 15.91 -20.76 -1.38
C SER A 144 16.60 -21.21 -2.67
N MET A 145 16.41 -20.51 -3.78
CA MET A 145 17.07 -20.77 -5.06
C MET A 145 18.43 -20.06 -5.19
N ASP A 146 18.76 -19.14 -4.30
CA ASP A 146 20.04 -18.44 -4.30
C ASP A 146 21.10 -19.20 -3.48
N HIS A 147 22.32 -19.27 -4.00
CA HIS A 147 23.42 -20.00 -3.38
C HIS A 147 23.77 -19.56 -1.95
N TYR A 148 23.57 -18.29 -1.60
CA TYR A 148 23.86 -17.78 -0.25
C TYR A 148 22.72 -18.13 0.72
N PHE A 149 21.48 -18.08 0.24
CA PHE A 149 20.28 -18.29 1.04
C PHE A 149 19.75 -19.74 1.00
N ASN A 150 20.35 -20.65 0.24
CA ASN A 150 19.96 -22.06 0.21
C ASN A 150 20.24 -22.79 1.55
N ASN A 151 21.09 -22.22 2.40
CA ASN A 151 21.33 -22.71 3.75
C ASN A 151 20.12 -22.43 4.65
N MET A 152 19.55 -23.48 5.26
CA MET A 152 18.32 -23.38 6.07
C MET A 152 18.39 -22.37 7.21
N ILE A 153 19.51 -22.30 7.94
CA ILE A 153 19.67 -21.36 9.06
C ILE A 153 19.61 -19.92 8.55
N THR A 154 20.32 -19.64 7.46
CA THR A 154 20.36 -18.31 6.84
C THR A 154 19.01 -17.94 6.25
N LEU A 155 18.35 -18.88 5.58
CA LEU A 155 17.01 -18.70 5.03
C LEU A 155 16.00 -18.37 6.12
N ASP A 156 15.94 -19.17 7.18
CA ASP A 156 14.97 -19.00 8.26
C ASP A 156 15.19 -17.69 9.01
N ARG A 157 16.44 -17.35 9.34
CA ARG A 157 16.77 -16.04 9.91
C ARG A 157 16.29 -14.90 9.00
N THR A 158 16.57 -14.99 7.70
CA THR A 158 16.16 -13.98 6.71
C THR A 158 14.64 -13.83 6.65
N ILE A 159 13.89 -14.94 6.68
CA ILE A 159 12.43 -14.89 6.64
C ILE A 159 11.83 -14.36 7.95
N ILE A 160 12.44 -14.67 9.10
CA ILE A 160 12.05 -14.08 10.39
C ILE A 160 12.27 -12.56 10.37
N LEU A 161 13.38 -12.09 9.79
CA LEU A 161 13.65 -10.66 9.64
C LEU A 161 12.61 -9.98 8.74
N TRP A 162 12.31 -10.55 7.58
CA TRP A 162 11.26 -10.01 6.69
C TRP A 162 9.90 -9.97 7.36
N ARG A 163 9.56 -10.99 8.16
CA ARG A 163 8.33 -11.00 8.96
C ARG A 163 8.29 -9.85 9.95
N THR A 164 9.41 -9.58 10.63
CA THR A 164 9.55 -8.44 11.55
C THR A 164 9.39 -7.11 10.81
N VAL A 165 10.07 -6.94 9.67
CA VAL A 165 9.97 -5.73 8.82
C VAL A 165 8.53 -5.47 8.37
N LEU A 166 7.83 -6.49 7.84
CA LEU A 166 6.44 -6.36 7.40
C LEU A 166 5.51 -5.98 8.56
N ARG A 167 5.70 -6.57 9.73
CA ARG A 167 4.92 -6.23 10.94
C ARG A 167 5.18 -4.79 11.39
N ILE A 168 6.42 -4.32 11.35
CA ILE A 168 6.75 -2.94 11.70
C ILE A 168 6.13 -1.97 10.70
N LEU A 169 6.25 -2.25 9.39
CA LEU A 169 5.62 -1.46 8.33
C LEU A 169 4.11 -1.33 8.55
N ILE A 170 3.42 -2.46 8.79
CA ILE A 170 1.98 -2.48 9.06
C ILE A 170 1.65 -1.74 10.36
N LYS A 171 2.46 -1.89 11.41
CA LYS A 171 2.27 -1.15 12.67
C LYS A 171 2.33 0.36 12.45
N ARG A 172 3.25 0.83 11.61
CA ARG A 172 3.35 2.26 11.26
C ARG A 172 2.16 2.71 10.40
N MET A 173 1.74 1.91 9.43
CA MET A 173 0.52 2.18 8.63
C MET A 173 -0.74 2.24 9.50
N LYS A 174 -0.84 1.41 10.55
CA LYS A 174 -1.99 1.42 11.47
C LYS A 174 -2.17 2.76 12.19
N VAL A 175 -1.12 3.57 12.34
CA VAL A 175 -1.24 4.93 12.89
C VAL A 175 -2.07 5.81 11.95
N GLY A 176 -1.69 5.89 10.66
CA GLY A 176 -2.44 6.66 9.66
C GLY A 176 -3.85 6.12 9.42
N LEU A 177 -4.04 4.80 9.52
CA LEU A 177 -5.36 4.17 9.45
C LEU A 177 -6.26 4.62 10.61
N ALA A 178 -5.76 4.58 11.85
CA ALA A 178 -6.51 5.01 13.02
C ALA A 178 -6.88 6.50 12.96
N THR A 179 -5.97 7.33 12.47
CA THR A 179 -6.23 8.76 12.23
C THR A 179 -7.36 8.97 11.22
N ASP A 180 -7.35 8.28 10.07
CA ASP A 180 -8.40 8.40 9.06
C ASP A 180 -9.77 7.95 9.59
N LEU A 181 -9.81 6.83 10.32
CA LEU A 181 -11.05 6.32 10.92
C LEU A 181 -11.64 7.30 11.95
N LYS A 182 -10.80 7.88 12.83
CA LYS A 182 -11.24 8.89 13.80
C LYS A 182 -11.80 10.14 13.13
N ASN A 183 -11.11 10.65 12.11
CA ASN A 183 -11.57 11.83 11.39
C ASN A 183 -12.92 11.59 10.69
N ARG A 184 -13.13 10.39 10.15
CA ARG A 184 -14.40 10.00 9.53
C ARG A 184 -15.52 9.87 10.54
N GLN A 185 -15.25 9.29 11.71
CA GLN A 185 -16.25 9.19 12.77
C GLN A 185 -16.68 10.58 13.24
N ALA A 186 -15.71 11.46 13.53
CA ALA A 186 -16.00 12.84 13.94
C ALA A 186 -16.85 13.60 12.91
N ASN A 187 -16.60 13.41 11.62
CA ASN A 187 -17.42 14.03 10.57
C ASN A 187 -18.86 13.49 10.54
N LYS A 188 -19.07 12.20 10.76
CA LYS A 188 -20.42 11.60 10.84
C LYS A 188 -21.19 12.14 12.05
N ASP A 189 -20.52 12.25 13.20
CA ASP A 189 -21.13 12.77 14.42
C ASP A 189 -21.58 14.23 14.24
N ILE A 190 -20.78 15.05 13.54
CA ILE A 190 -21.14 16.44 13.19
C ILE A 190 -22.37 16.49 12.29
N ASP A 191 -22.43 15.65 11.25
CA ASP A 191 -23.56 15.61 10.31
C ASP A 191 -24.87 15.16 11.00
N GLU A 192 -24.79 14.21 11.93
CA GLU A 192 -25.93 13.74 12.74
C GLU A 192 -26.42 14.82 13.72
N HIS A 193 -25.52 15.55 14.37
CA HIS A 193 -25.87 16.66 15.25
C HIS A 193 -26.46 17.86 14.49
N ALA A 194 -25.98 18.15 13.27
CA ALA A 194 -26.55 19.19 12.42
C ALA A 194 -27.97 18.82 11.94
N SER A 195 -28.20 17.53 11.60
CA SER A 195 -29.50 17.04 11.14
C SER A 195 -30.57 17.00 12.25
N THR A 196 -30.16 16.76 13.50
CA THR A 196 -31.07 16.73 14.66
C THR A 196 -31.38 18.13 15.21
N SER A 197 -30.46 19.09 15.09
CA SER A 197 -30.70 20.48 15.49
C SER A 197 -31.58 21.28 14.52
N GLY A 198 -31.76 20.80 13.27
CA GLY A 198 -32.58 21.46 12.24
C GLY A 198 -34.09 21.19 12.33
N GLN A 199 -34.56 20.32 13.23
CA GLN A 199 -35.99 19.96 13.34
C GLN A 199 -36.75 20.63 14.50
N ASN A 200 -36.10 21.48 15.29
CA ASN A 200 -36.76 22.25 16.36
C ASN A 200 -36.80 23.75 16.02
N SER A 201 -37.67 24.13 15.10
CA SER A 201 -38.20 25.50 15.03
C SER A 201 -39.73 25.43 15.04
N PRO A 202 -40.42 26.14 15.95
CA PRO A 202 -41.87 26.20 15.95
C PRO A 202 -42.34 26.90 14.68
N VAL A 203 -43.21 26.25 13.92
CA VAL A 203 -43.95 26.89 12.83
C VAL A 203 -45.01 27.77 13.50
N GLU A 204 -44.78 29.08 13.55
CA GLU A 204 -45.86 30.04 13.79
C GLU A 204 -46.65 30.21 12.49
N ASP A 205 -47.90 29.73 12.51
CA ASP A 205 -48.88 29.96 11.47
C ASP A 205 -49.22 31.46 11.36
N ILE A 206 -48.79 32.10 10.27
CA ILE A 206 -49.32 33.42 9.87
C ILE A 206 -50.03 33.26 8.54
N ASN A 207 -51.35 33.41 8.63
CA ASN A 207 -52.35 33.33 7.57
C ASN A 207 -52.51 34.70 6.87
N ILE A 208 -52.21 34.83 5.57
CA ILE A 208 -52.67 35.94 4.71
C ILE A 208 -52.91 35.42 3.26
N PRO A 209 -53.98 35.86 2.54
CA PRO A 209 -54.49 35.21 1.33
C PRO A 209 -54.06 35.83 -0.03
N HIS A 210 -54.18 34.98 -1.06
CA HIS A 210 -54.34 35.20 -2.53
C HIS A 210 -53.68 36.40 -3.25
N SER A 211 -52.82 36.10 -4.25
CA SER A 211 -53.05 36.32 -5.71
C SER A 211 -51.74 36.45 -6.51
N VAL A 212 -51.82 36.10 -7.81
CA VAL A 212 -50.95 36.43 -8.96
C VAL A 212 -49.96 35.36 -9.46
N THR A 213 -50.48 34.57 -10.41
CA THR A 213 -49.99 34.29 -11.78
C THR A 213 -48.48 34.14 -12.08
N LEU A 214 -48.15 32.97 -12.68
CA LEU A 214 -46.89 32.55 -13.33
C LEU A 214 -46.44 33.47 -14.51
N PRO A 215 -45.19 33.33 -14.99
CA PRO A 215 -44.98 32.40 -16.11
C PRO A 215 -43.73 31.50 -15.99
N ALA A 216 -43.83 30.35 -16.65
CA ALA A 216 -42.79 29.35 -16.83
C ALA A 216 -41.62 29.86 -17.68
N ILE A 217 -40.39 29.46 -17.34
CA ILE A 217 -39.27 29.37 -18.27
C ILE A 217 -38.59 28.01 -18.11
N ASN A 218 -38.61 27.29 -19.23
CA ASN A 218 -37.97 26.01 -19.48
C ASN A 218 -36.52 26.28 -19.92
N GLY A 219 -35.54 25.48 -19.49
CA GLY A 219 -34.16 25.66 -19.92
C GLY A 219 -33.18 24.66 -19.30
N ASN A 220 -33.10 23.47 -19.91
CA ASN A 220 -31.96 22.57 -19.79
C ASN A 220 -30.65 23.31 -20.07
N ASP A 221 -29.66 23.18 -19.19
CA ASP A 221 -28.30 22.90 -19.67
C ASP A 221 -27.48 22.12 -18.65
N ARG A 222 -27.03 20.95 -19.12
CA ARG A 222 -26.17 20.01 -18.42
C ARG A 222 -24.75 20.56 -18.39
N VAL A 223 -24.26 20.96 -17.22
CA VAL A 223 -22.83 21.20 -17.03
C VAL A 223 -22.14 19.85 -16.82
N TYR A 224 -21.41 19.40 -17.85
CA TYR A 224 -20.44 18.31 -17.77
C TYR A 224 -19.27 18.74 -16.87
N GLU A 225 -19.32 18.39 -15.59
CA GLU A 225 -18.18 18.55 -14.70
C GLU A 225 -17.22 17.36 -14.89
N LYS A 226 -16.23 17.54 -15.78
CA LYS A 226 -15.12 16.60 -15.95
C LYS A 226 -14.15 16.77 -14.79
N THR A 227 -14.47 16.19 -13.64
CA THR A 227 -13.51 16.01 -12.54
C THR A 227 -12.45 15.00 -12.95
N ARG A 228 -11.36 15.51 -13.54
CA ARG A 228 -10.10 14.81 -13.68
C ARG A 228 -9.63 14.50 -12.26
N ALA A 229 -9.81 13.26 -11.82
CA ALA A 229 -9.23 12.77 -10.58
C ALA A 229 -7.72 13.00 -10.63
N GLU A 230 -7.26 14.02 -9.90
CA GLU A 230 -5.85 14.27 -9.67
C GLU A 230 -5.30 13.04 -8.94
N SER A 231 -4.55 12.24 -9.70
CA SER A 231 -3.74 11.18 -9.14
C SER A 231 -2.83 11.79 -8.09
N SER A 232 -3.06 11.41 -6.83
CA SER A 232 -2.20 11.71 -5.71
C SER A 232 -0.73 11.55 -6.12
N GLY A 233 -0.01 12.68 -6.15
CA GLY A 233 1.39 12.82 -6.59
C GLY A 233 2.42 12.12 -5.69
N LEU A 234 2.06 11.01 -5.06
CA LEU A 234 2.89 10.27 -4.13
C LEU A 234 3.87 9.30 -4.83
N PHE A 235 3.66 9.04 -6.12
CA PHE A 235 4.49 8.13 -6.89
C PHE A 235 5.24 8.92 -7.96
N ARG A 236 6.58 8.87 -7.93
CA ARG A 236 7.39 9.27 -9.09
C ARG A 236 6.83 8.60 -10.36
N PRO A 237 6.91 9.25 -11.53
CA PRO A 237 6.43 8.65 -12.77
C PRO A 237 7.02 7.25 -12.96
N LEU A 238 6.15 6.24 -13.03
CA LEU A 238 6.48 4.81 -13.12
C LEU A 238 7.44 4.49 -14.28
N CYS A 239 7.50 5.37 -15.27
CA CYS A 239 8.47 5.33 -16.36
C CYS A 239 9.90 5.10 -15.83
N ASP A 240 10.35 5.71 -14.75
CA ASP A 240 11.76 5.58 -14.32
C ASP A 240 12.08 4.26 -13.61
N PHE A 241 11.06 3.57 -13.08
CA PHE A 241 11.20 2.24 -12.47
C PHE A 241 11.17 1.13 -13.54
N ALA A 242 10.28 1.28 -14.54
CA ALA A 242 10.23 0.37 -15.69
C ALA A 242 11.40 0.60 -16.68
N LYS A 243 11.78 1.85 -16.97
CA LYS A 243 12.86 2.20 -17.91
C LYS A 243 14.24 1.81 -17.41
N ARG A 244 14.50 1.85 -16.09
CA ARG A 244 15.75 1.33 -15.50
C ARG A 244 15.98 -0.17 -15.77
N ARG A 245 14.94 -0.90 -16.19
CA ARG A 245 14.98 -2.35 -16.45
C ARG A 245 15.04 -2.73 -17.91
N VAL A 246 14.61 -1.86 -18.84
CA VAL A 246 14.72 -2.13 -20.29
C VAL A 246 16.16 -1.98 -20.80
N PHE A 247 17.03 -1.25 -20.09
CA PHE A 247 18.41 -0.98 -20.54
C PHE A 247 19.51 -1.87 -19.95
N ARG A 248 19.20 -2.84 -19.07
CA ARG A 248 20.18 -3.90 -18.73
C ARG A 248 20.06 -5.04 -19.73
N LYS A 249 20.60 -4.84 -20.94
CA LYS A 249 20.92 -5.98 -21.82
C LYS A 249 22.06 -6.80 -21.17
N PRO A 250 22.03 -8.13 -21.25
CA PRO A 250 23.19 -8.93 -20.90
C PRO A 250 24.33 -8.61 -21.89
N THR A 251 25.47 -8.19 -21.37
CA THR A 251 26.74 -8.25 -22.11
C THR A 251 27.06 -9.71 -22.37
N ILE A 252 26.67 -10.20 -23.54
CA ILE A 252 27.24 -11.43 -24.10
C ILE A 252 28.62 -11.01 -24.61
N SER A 253 29.68 -11.42 -23.91
CA SER A 253 31.03 -11.35 -24.45
C SER A 253 31.13 -12.38 -25.57
N ALA A 254 31.08 -11.91 -26.81
CA ALA A 254 31.60 -12.65 -27.95
C ALA A 254 33.14 -12.56 -27.92
N GLY A 255 33.79 -13.71 -28.03
CA GLY A 255 35.24 -13.88 -28.08
C GLY A 255 35.59 -15.21 -27.40
N ASP A 256 36.17 -16.21 -28.04
CA ASP A 256 36.85 -16.25 -29.32
C ASP A 256 36.88 -17.73 -29.76
N SER A 257 36.57 -17.99 -31.03
CA SER A 257 36.74 -19.29 -31.67
C SER A 257 37.41 -19.04 -32.98
N SER A 258 38.74 -19.11 -32.99
CA SER A 258 39.56 -19.48 -34.16
C SER A 258 41.04 -19.50 -33.76
N ARG A 259 41.63 -20.69 -33.68
CA ARG A 259 42.95 -20.95 -34.30
C ARG A 259 43.16 -22.45 -34.47
N GLN A 260 43.02 -22.86 -35.73
CA GLN A 260 43.56 -24.09 -36.29
C GLN A 260 45.11 -24.03 -36.38
N ASN A 261 45.68 -25.23 -36.51
CA ASN A 261 47.01 -25.60 -37.01
C ASN A 261 48.21 -25.48 -36.06
N GLN A 262 48.54 -26.57 -35.37
CA GLN A 262 49.57 -27.55 -35.81
C GLN A 262 49.39 -28.86 -35.03
#